data_AF-C6HUF5-F1
#
_entry.id   AF-C6HUF5-F1
#
_cell.length_a   1.000
_cell.length_b   1.000
_cell.length_c   1.000
_cell.angle_alpha   90.00
_cell.angle_beta   90.00
_cell.angle_gamma   90.00
#
_symmetry.space_group_name_H-M   'P 1'
#
loop_
_entity.id
_entity.type
_entity.pdbx_description
1 polymer ?
#
loop_
_entity_poly.entity_id
_entity_poly.type
_entity_poly.pdbx_seq_one_letter_code
_entity_poly.pdbx_strand_id
1 'polypeptide(L)'
;MEITEGEQTDLLALGDIQKEIVFIQNYIVQLEEVNRMHDRNMREINGILLGQMERVDVGALISSADQAITNLASFRNVLETIGKIGGEIREISTQVNLLSINAAIEAAHAKEAGRGFAVVADEIKKLSDRTRKAVEEIARTVSSIDKELDAVTGNIQELQSKMREMREFSDKLAQSVANMREMTSGNLLKRLLNIVTTRTSRIVKTIRSAFSSRHR
;
A
#
# COMPACT_ATOMS: atom_id res chain seq x y z
N MET A 1 25.39 -21.67 75.54
CA MET A 1 26.60 -21.28 74.78
C MET A 1 26.30 -19.89 74.26
N GLU A 2 26.78 -18.84 74.94
CA GLU A 2 26.56 -17.46 74.50
C GLU A 2 27.41 -17.18 73.26
N ILE A 3 26.76 -16.65 72.23
CA ILE A 3 27.40 -16.25 70.98
C ILE A 3 28.23 -15.01 71.30
N THR A 4 29.50 -14.97 70.90
CA THR A 4 30.33 -13.79 71.11
C THR A 4 29.84 -12.60 70.26
N GLU A 5 30.04 -11.37 70.71
CA GLU A 5 29.59 -10.15 70.01
C GLU A 5 30.11 -10.08 68.55
N GLY A 6 31.32 -10.63 68.31
CA GLY A 6 31.90 -10.81 66.97
C GLY A 6 31.17 -11.85 66.11
N GLU A 7 30.77 -13.00 66.68
CA GLU A 7 29.97 -14.02 65.98
C GLU A 7 28.56 -13.52 65.66
N GLN A 8 27.98 -12.71 66.55
CA GLN A 8 26.67 -12.10 66.33
C GLN A 8 26.71 -11.07 65.18
N THR A 9 27.81 -10.31 65.06
CA THR A 9 28.05 -9.35 63.97
C THR A 9 28.27 -10.07 62.63
N ASP A 10 29.02 -11.17 62.60
CA ASP A 10 29.24 -11.99 61.40
C ASP A 10 27.93 -12.65 60.92
N LEU A 11 27.07 -13.13 61.84
CA LEU A 11 25.76 -13.69 61.51
C LEU A 11 24.83 -12.65 60.87
N LEU A 12 24.83 -11.42 61.38
CA LEU A 12 24.04 -10.32 60.80
C LEU A 12 24.53 -9.97 59.39
N ALA A 13 25.85 -9.89 59.20
CA ALA A 13 26.45 -9.65 57.88
C ALA A 13 26.09 -10.75 56.86
N LEU A 14 26.16 -12.02 57.26
CA LEU A 14 25.74 -13.16 56.42
C LEU A 14 24.25 -13.08 56.04
N GLY A 15 23.39 -12.72 56.99
CA GLY A 15 21.96 -12.54 56.74
C GLY A 15 21.67 -11.44 55.71
N ASP A 16 22.38 -10.32 55.78
CA ASP A 16 22.22 -9.23 54.81
C ASP A 16 22.80 -9.57 53.42
N ILE A 17 23.93 -10.28 53.37
CA ILE A 17 24.47 -10.83 52.11
C ILE A 17 23.45 -11.79 51.48
N GLN A 18 22.86 -12.69 52.27
CA GLN A 18 21.87 -13.63 51.80
C GLN A 18 20.63 -12.92 51.23
N LYS A 19 20.14 -11.85 51.88
CA LYS A 19 19.03 -11.03 51.34
C LYS A 19 19.38 -10.42 49.99
N GLU A 20 20.59 -9.88 49.82
CA GLU A 20 21.03 -9.28 48.56
C GLU A 20 21.19 -10.33 47.44
N ILE A 21 21.70 -11.54 47.76
CA ILE A 21 21.78 -12.65 46.79
C ILE A 21 20.39 -13.12 46.37
N VAL A 22 19.48 -13.35 47.33
CA VAL A 22 18.10 -13.75 47.04
C VAL A 22 17.40 -12.69 46.20
N PHE A 23 17.64 -11.41 46.46
CA PHE A 23 17.12 -10.32 45.63
C PHE A 23 17.61 -10.43 44.18
N ILE A 24 18.92 -10.63 43.97
CA ILE A 24 19.48 -10.78 42.62
C ILE A 24 18.85 -11.99 41.91
N GLN A 25 18.75 -13.14 42.59
CA GLN A 25 18.16 -14.36 42.04
C GLN A 25 16.70 -14.14 41.62
N ASN A 26 15.89 -13.57 42.51
CA ASN A 26 14.48 -13.26 42.21
C ASN A 26 14.36 -12.28 41.04
N TYR A 27 15.24 -11.27 40.98
CA TYR A 27 15.23 -10.31 39.88
C TYR A 27 15.61 -10.94 38.54
N ILE A 28 16.58 -11.86 38.51
CA ILE A 28 16.95 -12.62 37.30
C ILE A 28 15.75 -13.43 36.80
N VAL A 29 15.07 -14.17 37.70
CA VAL A 29 13.91 -14.98 37.33
C VAL A 29 12.79 -14.12 36.76
N GLN A 30 12.48 -12.98 37.38
CA GLN A 30 11.48 -12.05 36.86
C GLN A 30 11.88 -11.48 35.50
N LEU A 31 13.15 -11.15 35.30
CA LEU A 31 13.65 -10.60 34.05
C LEU A 31 13.62 -11.63 32.92
N GLU A 32 13.91 -12.91 33.21
CA GLU A 32 13.72 -14.01 32.26
C GLU A 32 12.26 -14.17 31.86
N GLU A 33 11.31 -14.06 32.81
CA GLU A 33 9.89 -14.14 32.53
C GLU A 33 9.43 -13.01 31.59
N VAL A 34 9.88 -11.78 31.85
CA VAL A 34 9.64 -10.63 30.98
C VAL A 34 10.23 -10.85 29.59
N ASN A 35 11.45 -11.39 29.50
CA ASN A 35 12.09 -11.67 28.21
C ASN A 35 11.33 -12.76 27.43
N ARG A 36 10.90 -13.83 28.09
CA ARG A 36 10.08 -14.89 27.47
C ARG A 36 8.74 -14.34 26.99
N MET A 37 8.09 -13.47 27.76
CA MET A 37 6.85 -12.81 27.36
C MET A 37 7.08 -11.91 26.14
N HIS A 38 8.17 -11.14 26.11
CA HIS A 38 8.54 -10.34 24.96
C HIS A 38 8.75 -11.19 23.71
N ASP A 39 9.54 -12.28 23.79
CA ASP A 39 9.75 -13.19 22.66
C ASP A 39 8.45 -13.86 22.16
N ARG A 40 7.47 -14.11 23.04
CA ARG A 40 6.13 -14.56 22.63
C ARG A 40 5.40 -13.47 21.86
N ASN A 41 5.32 -12.26 22.42
CA ASN A 41 4.63 -11.14 21.78
C ASN A 41 5.25 -10.80 20.42
N MET A 42 6.58 -10.84 20.29
CA MET A 42 7.25 -10.58 19.01
C MET A 42 6.94 -11.64 17.96
N ARG A 43 6.81 -12.91 18.36
CA ARG A 43 6.38 -13.98 17.45
C ARG A 43 4.93 -13.80 17.01
N GLU A 44 4.06 -13.41 17.92
CA GLU A 44 2.65 -13.14 17.62
C GLU A 44 2.50 -11.96 16.67
N ILE A 45 3.18 -10.84 16.95
CA ILE A 45 3.20 -9.66 16.07
C ILE A 45 3.71 -10.02 14.68
N ASN A 46 4.82 -10.77 14.60
CA ASN A 46 5.36 -11.21 13.31
C ASN A 46 4.37 -12.12 12.55
N GLY A 47 3.70 -13.04 13.25
CA GLY A 47 2.65 -13.88 12.65
C GLY A 47 1.47 -13.06 12.10
N ILE A 48 1.01 -12.06 12.85
CA ILE A 48 -0.05 -11.15 12.40
C ILE A 48 0.40 -10.36 11.16
N LEU A 49 1.64 -9.85 11.17
CA LEU A 49 2.19 -9.09 10.04
C LEU A 49 2.29 -9.94 8.77
N LEU A 50 2.88 -11.13 8.87
CA LEU A 50 2.99 -12.05 7.74
C LEU A 50 1.61 -12.44 7.21
N GLY A 51 0.65 -12.73 8.10
CA GLY A 51 -0.73 -13.03 7.70
C GLY A 51 -1.45 -11.84 7.05
N GLN A 52 -1.18 -10.60 7.48
CA GLN A 52 -1.70 -9.40 6.81
C GLN A 52 -1.05 -9.18 5.45
N MET A 53 0.25 -9.41 5.31
CA MET A 53 0.97 -9.31 4.04
C MET A 53 0.51 -10.38 3.03
N GLU A 54 0.19 -11.59 3.49
CA GLU A 54 -0.32 -12.67 2.63
C GLU A 54 -1.75 -12.38 2.12
N ARG A 55 -2.55 -11.65 2.90
CA ARG A 55 -3.92 -11.27 2.51
C ARG A 55 -3.98 -10.20 1.43
N VAL A 56 -2.93 -9.41 1.27
CA VAL A 56 -2.85 -8.34 0.27
C VAL A 56 -1.61 -8.59 -0.58
N ASP A 57 -1.76 -9.38 -1.64
CA ASP A 57 -0.70 -9.55 -2.63
C ASP A 57 -0.57 -8.27 -3.47
N VAL A 58 0.20 -7.32 -2.93
CA VAL A 58 0.52 -6.06 -3.59
C VAL A 58 1.19 -6.29 -4.94
N GLY A 59 1.93 -7.39 -5.10
CA GLY A 59 2.55 -7.76 -6.38
C GLY A 59 1.52 -8.12 -7.44
N ALA A 60 0.57 -8.99 -7.08
CA ALA A 60 -0.56 -9.35 -7.96
C ALA A 60 -1.43 -8.13 -8.31
N LEU A 61 -1.63 -7.23 -7.35
CA LEU A 61 -2.40 -6.00 -7.56
C LEU A 61 -1.70 -5.03 -8.52
N ILE A 62 -0.38 -4.83 -8.39
CA ILE A 62 0.40 -4.02 -9.34
C ILE A 62 0.34 -4.62 -10.75
N SER A 63 0.53 -5.93 -10.87
CA SER A 63 0.42 -6.65 -12.16
C SER A 63 -0.96 -6.49 -12.79
N SER A 64 -2.02 -6.60 -11.98
CA SER A 64 -3.40 -6.40 -12.44
C SER A 64 -3.64 -4.98 -12.93
N ALA A 65 -3.05 -3.98 -12.26
CA ALA A 65 -3.11 -2.58 -12.68
C ALA A 65 -2.35 -2.35 -14.01
N ASP A 66 -1.18 -2.95 -14.19
CA ASP A 66 -0.44 -2.88 -15.47
C ASP A 66 -1.22 -3.51 -16.63
N GLN A 67 -1.87 -4.65 -16.37
CA GLN A 67 -2.76 -5.29 -17.35
C GLN A 67 -3.96 -4.40 -17.69
N ALA A 68 -4.56 -3.73 -16.70
CA ALA A 68 -5.65 -2.79 -16.92
C ALA A 68 -5.22 -1.60 -17.79
N ILE A 69 -4.04 -1.01 -17.55
CA ILE A 69 -3.48 0.04 -18.41
C ILE A 69 -3.29 -0.45 -19.84
N THR A 70 -2.75 -1.66 -20.01
CA THR A 70 -2.56 -2.26 -21.35
C THR A 70 -3.90 -2.45 -22.08
N ASN A 71 -4.93 -2.92 -21.37
CA ASN A 71 -6.26 -3.08 -21.93
C ASN A 71 -6.89 -1.74 -22.32
N LEU A 72 -6.72 -0.69 -21.50
CA LEU A 72 -7.19 0.67 -21.81
C LEU A 72 -6.49 1.25 -23.04
N ALA A 73 -5.19 1.01 -23.20
CA ALA A 73 -4.45 1.42 -24.39
C ALA A 73 -4.98 0.72 -25.66
N SER A 74 -5.26 -0.59 -25.58
CA SER A 74 -5.91 -1.32 -26.68
C SER A 74 -7.28 -0.76 -27.01
N PHE A 75 -8.08 -0.43 -25.99
CA PHE A 75 -9.41 0.15 -26.17
C PHE A 75 -9.35 1.56 -26.81
N ARG A 76 -8.36 2.38 -26.47
CA ARG A 76 -8.10 3.67 -27.12
C ARG A 76 -7.80 3.50 -28.62
N ASN A 77 -7.02 2.49 -29.01
CA ASN A 77 -6.78 2.19 -30.44
C ASN A 77 -8.08 1.84 -31.20
N VAL A 78 -9.02 1.14 -30.53
CA VAL A 78 -10.33 0.84 -31.12
C VAL A 78 -11.14 2.13 -31.30
N LEU A 79 -11.14 3.03 -30.32
CA LEU A 79 -11.81 4.33 -30.44
C LEU A 79 -11.23 5.20 -31.57
N GLU A 80 -9.91 5.22 -31.73
CA GLU A 80 -9.26 5.91 -32.86
C GLU A 80 -9.72 5.35 -34.20
N THR A 81 -9.86 4.02 -34.29
CA THR A 81 -10.35 3.36 -35.51
C THR A 81 -11.80 3.73 -35.79
N ILE A 82 -12.66 3.77 -34.77
CA ILE A 82 -14.05 4.24 -34.90
C ILE A 82 -14.09 5.71 -35.35
N GLY A 83 -13.20 6.55 -34.81
CA GLY A 83 -13.07 7.95 -35.21
C GLY A 83 -12.70 8.11 -36.68
N LYS A 84 -11.75 7.30 -37.18
CA LYS A 84 -11.36 7.28 -38.61
C LYS A 84 -12.52 6.86 -39.51
N ILE A 85 -13.20 5.75 -39.19
CA ILE A 85 -14.37 5.27 -39.93
C ILE A 85 -15.48 6.33 -39.93
N GLY A 86 -15.73 6.98 -38.79
CA GLY A 86 -16.67 8.09 -38.71
C GLY A 86 -16.29 9.23 -39.66
N GLY A 87 -15.01 9.61 -39.71
CA GLY A 87 -14.49 10.60 -40.65
C GLY A 87 -14.76 10.23 -42.11
N GLU A 88 -14.45 9.00 -42.51
CA GLU A 88 -14.71 8.50 -43.87
C GLU A 88 -16.21 8.54 -44.22
N ILE A 89 -17.09 8.12 -43.31
CA ILE A 89 -18.55 8.19 -43.53
C ILE A 89 -19.01 9.64 -43.68
N ARG A 90 -18.40 10.59 -42.94
CA ARG A 90 -18.69 12.02 -43.08
C ARG A 90 -18.33 12.55 -44.47
N GLU A 91 -17.19 12.14 -45.00
CA GLU A 91 -16.74 12.49 -46.35
C GLU A 91 -17.68 11.89 -47.41
N ILE A 92 -18.03 10.61 -47.29
CA ILE A 92 -18.99 9.95 -48.17
C ILE A 92 -20.34 10.68 -48.15
N SER A 93 -20.88 10.97 -46.96
CA SER A 93 -22.14 11.71 -46.80
C SER A 93 -22.08 13.09 -47.45
N THR A 94 -20.93 13.77 -47.37
CA THR A 94 -20.72 15.07 -48.02
C THR A 94 -20.72 14.94 -49.55
N GLN A 95 -20.07 13.92 -50.09
CA GLN A 95 -20.06 13.63 -51.53
C GLN A 95 -21.46 13.25 -52.04
N VAL A 96 -22.20 12.41 -51.32
CA VAL A 96 -23.57 12.01 -51.67
C VAL A 96 -24.51 13.22 -51.64
N ASN A 97 -24.34 14.13 -50.68
CA ASN A 97 -25.08 15.39 -50.63
C ASN A 97 -24.77 16.30 -51.84
N LEU A 98 -23.51 16.37 -52.29
CA LEU A 98 -23.16 17.12 -53.50
C LEU A 98 -23.77 16.47 -54.77
N LEU A 99 -23.73 15.15 -54.86
CA LEU A 99 -24.36 14.39 -55.94
C LEU A 99 -25.88 14.62 -55.98
N SER A 100 -26.54 14.67 -54.82
CA SER A 100 -27.99 14.91 -54.76
C SER A 100 -28.35 16.33 -55.17
N ILE A 101 -27.53 17.33 -54.83
CA ILE A 101 -27.70 18.70 -55.31
C ILE A 101 -27.58 18.76 -56.84
N ASN A 102 -26.57 18.10 -57.41
CA ASN A 102 -26.41 18.06 -58.87
C ASN A 102 -27.61 17.36 -59.55
N ALA A 103 -28.11 16.27 -58.96
CA ALA A 103 -29.31 15.58 -59.46
C ALA A 103 -30.57 16.46 -59.39
N ALA A 104 -30.71 17.25 -58.32
CA ALA A 104 -31.82 18.19 -58.18
C ALA A 104 -31.77 19.32 -59.23
N ILE A 105 -30.56 19.82 -59.55
CA ILE A 105 -30.35 20.81 -60.62
C ILE A 105 -30.76 20.22 -61.98
N GLU A 106 -30.32 19.01 -62.29
CA GLU A 106 -30.62 18.37 -63.57
C GLU A 106 -32.12 18.01 -63.70
N ALA A 107 -32.75 17.61 -62.60
CA ALA A 107 -34.20 17.41 -62.55
C ALA A 107 -34.97 18.70 -62.82
N ALA A 108 -34.48 19.85 -62.34
CA ALA A 108 -35.07 21.15 -62.63
C ALA A 108 -34.91 21.55 -64.11
N HIS A 109 -33.77 21.24 -64.73
CA HIS A 109 -33.54 21.45 -66.17
C HIS A 109 -34.50 20.63 -67.05
N ALA A 110 -34.81 19.40 -66.65
CA ALA A 110 -35.76 18.52 -67.35
C ALA A 110 -37.24 18.94 -67.19
N LYS A 111 -37.54 19.99 -66.41
CA LYS A 111 -38.89 20.53 -66.16
C LYS A 111 -39.89 19.43 -65.75
N GLU A 112 -40.98 19.26 -66.49
CA GLU A 112 -42.03 18.27 -66.22
C GLU A 112 -41.50 16.82 -66.24
N ALA A 113 -40.52 16.50 -67.10
CA ALA A 113 -39.94 15.16 -67.19
C ALA A 113 -39.02 14.82 -65.99
N GLY A 114 -38.52 15.83 -65.27
CA GLY A 114 -37.62 15.67 -64.13
C GLY A 114 -38.29 15.55 -62.76
N ARG A 115 -39.62 15.72 -62.68
CA ARG A 115 -40.35 15.75 -61.38
C ARG A 115 -40.09 14.56 -60.48
N GLY A 116 -40.06 13.34 -61.02
CA GLY A 116 -39.75 12.12 -60.25
C GLY A 116 -38.31 12.10 -59.73
N PHE A 117 -37.36 12.54 -60.55
CA PHE A 117 -35.95 12.65 -60.17
C PHE A 117 -35.72 13.73 -59.09
N ALA A 118 -36.47 14.83 -59.12
CA ALA A 118 -36.39 15.88 -58.11
C ALA A 118 -36.75 15.35 -56.71
N VAL A 119 -37.80 14.52 -56.60
CA VAL A 119 -38.22 13.91 -55.32
C VAL A 119 -37.14 12.95 -54.79
N VAL A 120 -36.54 12.15 -55.67
CA VAL A 120 -35.45 11.24 -55.28
C VAL A 120 -34.23 12.01 -54.82
N ALA A 121 -33.84 13.08 -55.52
CA ALA A 121 -32.72 13.93 -55.16
C ALA A 121 -32.89 14.57 -53.76
N ASP A 122 -34.09 15.09 -53.47
CA ASP A 122 -34.42 15.64 -52.15
C ASP A 122 -34.34 14.58 -51.03
N GLU A 123 -34.77 13.34 -51.30
CA GLU A 123 -34.71 12.27 -50.30
C GLU A 123 -33.26 11.81 -50.03
N ILE A 124 -32.42 11.75 -51.08
CA ILE A 124 -30.98 11.47 -50.94
C ILE A 124 -30.29 12.59 -50.13
N LYS A 125 -30.66 13.86 -50.38
CA LYS A 125 -30.15 15.00 -49.61
C LYS A 125 -30.48 14.86 -48.12
N LYS A 126 -31.75 14.62 -47.79
CA LYS A 126 -32.18 14.41 -46.39
C LYS A 126 -31.48 13.23 -45.75
N LEU A 127 -31.30 12.13 -46.47
CA LEU A 127 -30.59 10.96 -45.97
C LEU A 127 -29.12 11.29 -45.68
N SER A 128 -28.46 12.01 -46.59
CA SER A 128 -27.08 12.46 -46.41
C SER A 128 -26.94 13.36 -45.18
N ASP A 129 -27.82 14.34 -45.01
CA ASP A 129 -27.82 15.22 -43.83
C ASP A 129 -28.05 14.45 -42.51
N ARG A 130 -28.96 13.45 -42.52
CA ARG A 130 -29.18 12.57 -41.36
C ARG A 130 -27.94 11.74 -41.04
N THR A 131 -27.29 11.17 -42.04
CA THR A 131 -26.03 10.42 -41.89
C THR A 131 -24.94 11.31 -41.27
N ARG A 132 -24.80 12.55 -41.76
CA ARG A 132 -23.81 13.51 -41.23
C ARG A 132 -24.05 13.81 -39.74
N LYS A 133 -25.30 14.04 -39.35
CA LYS A 133 -25.67 14.28 -37.94
C LYS A 133 -25.38 13.07 -37.05
N ALA A 134 -25.69 11.86 -37.52
CA ALA A 134 -25.41 10.64 -36.79
C ALA A 134 -23.90 10.44 -36.57
N VAL A 135 -23.08 10.71 -37.58
CA VAL A 135 -21.62 10.66 -37.47
C VAL A 135 -21.09 11.73 -36.49
N GLU A 136 -21.65 12.93 -36.48
CA GLU A 136 -21.28 13.97 -35.50
C GLU A 136 -21.66 13.61 -34.06
N GLU A 137 -22.72 12.83 -33.86
CA GLU A 137 -23.05 12.25 -32.55
C GLU A 137 -22.07 11.15 -32.16
N ILE A 138 -21.70 10.24 -33.09
CA ILE A 138 -20.67 9.23 -32.85
C ILE A 138 -19.34 9.88 -32.44
N ALA A 139 -18.90 10.92 -33.15
CA ALA A 139 -17.66 11.63 -32.84
C ALA A 139 -17.69 12.26 -31.43
N ARG A 140 -18.83 12.83 -31.03
CA ARG A 140 -19.03 13.37 -29.67
C ARG A 140 -18.96 12.28 -28.62
N THR A 141 -19.61 11.14 -28.84
CA THR A 141 -19.58 9.98 -27.93
C THR A 141 -18.17 9.42 -27.80
N VAL A 142 -17.44 9.23 -28.91
CA VAL A 142 -16.05 8.77 -28.89
C VAL A 142 -15.15 9.71 -28.09
N SER A 143 -15.30 11.03 -28.29
CA SER A 143 -14.54 12.03 -27.51
C SER A 143 -14.89 12.00 -26.01
N SER A 144 -16.15 11.75 -25.65
CA SER A 144 -16.55 11.61 -24.25
C SER A 144 -15.92 10.37 -23.61
N ILE A 145 -15.96 9.23 -24.30
CA ILE A 145 -15.36 7.99 -23.81
C ILE A 145 -13.84 8.14 -23.66
N ASP A 146 -13.16 8.78 -24.60
CA ASP A 146 -11.71 8.99 -24.50
C ASP A 146 -11.30 9.80 -23.25
N LYS A 147 -12.09 10.82 -22.88
CA LYS A 147 -11.89 11.56 -21.62
C LYS A 147 -12.14 10.71 -20.38
N GLU A 148 -13.14 9.83 -20.42
CA GLU A 148 -13.37 8.88 -19.32
C GLU A 148 -12.21 7.89 -19.18
N LEU A 149 -11.59 7.44 -20.30
CA LEU A 149 -10.40 6.60 -20.26
C LEU A 149 -9.19 7.30 -19.62
N ASP A 150 -8.99 8.60 -19.89
CA ASP A 150 -7.95 9.38 -19.21
C ASP A 150 -8.16 9.41 -17.70
N ALA A 151 -9.41 9.63 -17.25
CA ALA A 151 -9.74 9.63 -15.83
C ALA A 151 -9.50 8.26 -15.18
N VAL A 152 -9.91 7.17 -15.85
CA VAL A 152 -9.67 5.80 -15.35
C VAL A 152 -8.16 5.49 -15.30
N THR A 153 -7.40 5.90 -16.32
CA THR A 153 -5.94 5.73 -16.34
C THR A 153 -5.28 6.46 -15.18
N GLY A 154 -5.68 7.70 -14.91
CA GLY A 154 -5.19 8.47 -13.77
C GLY A 154 -5.49 7.78 -12.42
N ASN A 155 -6.71 7.27 -12.25
CA ASN A 155 -7.10 6.54 -11.04
C ASN A 155 -6.26 5.26 -10.84
N ILE A 156 -5.95 4.53 -11.92
CA ILE A 156 -5.10 3.33 -11.85
C ILE A 156 -3.66 3.71 -11.49
N GLN A 157 -3.12 4.80 -12.03
CA GLN A 157 -1.78 5.28 -11.70
C GLN A 157 -1.68 5.70 -10.22
N GLU A 158 -2.69 6.39 -9.69
CA GLU A 158 -2.77 6.72 -8.26
C GLU A 158 -2.81 5.45 -7.41
N LEU A 159 -3.64 4.49 -7.80
CA LEU A 159 -3.75 3.19 -7.14
C LEU A 159 -2.39 2.47 -7.09
N GLN A 160 -1.64 2.45 -8.20
CA GLN A 160 -0.29 1.89 -8.24
C GLN A 160 0.69 2.62 -7.32
N SER A 161 0.61 3.95 -7.22
CA SER A 161 1.42 4.73 -6.27
C SER A 161 1.12 4.31 -4.84
N LYS A 162 -0.16 4.21 -4.48
CA LYS A 162 -0.59 3.78 -3.13
C LYS A 162 -0.18 2.35 -2.81
N MET A 163 -0.19 1.46 -3.80
CA MET A 163 0.33 0.10 -3.66
C MET A 163 1.84 0.07 -3.40
N ARG A 164 2.61 0.93 -4.09
CA ARG A 164 4.05 1.08 -3.82
C ARG A 164 4.33 1.60 -2.41
N GLU A 165 3.60 2.64 -1.97
CA GLU A 165 3.68 3.17 -0.60
C GLU A 165 3.37 2.07 0.43
N MET A 166 2.33 1.25 0.19
CA MET A 166 1.96 0.13 1.06
C MET A 166 3.07 -0.93 1.17
N ARG A 167 3.74 -1.24 0.06
CA ARG A 167 4.88 -2.17 0.05
C ARG A 167 6.03 -1.65 0.89
N GLU A 168 6.42 -0.40 0.68
CA GLU A 168 7.49 0.23 1.47
C GLU A 168 7.15 0.32 2.96
N PHE A 169 5.90 0.63 3.29
CA PHE A 169 5.43 0.64 4.67
C PHE A 169 5.54 -0.75 5.30
N SER A 170 5.18 -1.79 4.56
CA SER A 170 5.27 -3.18 5.03
C SER A 170 6.72 -3.60 5.29
N ASP A 171 7.64 -3.25 4.39
CA ASP A 171 9.08 -3.51 4.56
C ASP A 171 9.65 -2.76 5.79
N LYS A 172 9.27 -1.48 5.96
CA LYS A 172 9.67 -0.70 7.15
C LYS A 172 9.10 -1.27 8.44
N LEU A 173 7.87 -1.75 8.42
CA LEU A 173 7.21 -2.35 9.58
C LEU A 173 7.91 -3.66 10.00
N ALA A 174 8.24 -4.52 9.04
CA ALA A 174 9.01 -5.74 9.28
C ALA A 174 10.38 -5.41 9.92
N GLN A 175 11.10 -4.40 9.40
CA GLN A 175 12.36 -3.96 9.97
C GLN A 175 12.19 -3.39 11.39
N SER A 176 11.12 -2.63 11.65
CA SER A 176 10.85 -2.08 12.99
C SER A 176 10.60 -3.17 14.03
N VAL A 177 9.91 -4.25 13.66
CA VAL A 177 9.71 -5.41 14.54
C VAL A 177 11.03 -6.11 14.83
N ALA A 178 11.89 -6.30 13.82
CA ALA A 178 13.23 -6.86 14.04
C ALA A 178 14.05 -5.99 15.03
N ASN A 179 14.07 -4.67 14.82
CA ASN A 179 14.79 -3.72 15.67
C ASN A 179 14.26 -3.70 17.12
N MET A 180 12.94 -3.81 17.32
CA MET A 180 12.33 -3.80 18.65
C MET A 180 12.79 -4.99 19.50
N ARG A 181 12.99 -6.16 18.89
CA ARG A 181 13.49 -7.36 19.57
C ARG A 181 14.91 -7.16 20.10
N GLU A 182 15.79 -6.60 19.26
CA GLU A 182 17.18 -6.31 19.65
C GLU A 182 17.25 -5.23 20.73
N MET A 183 16.51 -4.13 20.56
CA MET A 183 16.47 -3.04 21.53
C MET A 183 15.98 -3.48 22.91
N THR A 184 14.92 -4.30 22.96
CA THR A 184 14.37 -4.78 24.23
C THR A 184 15.36 -5.69 24.93
N SER A 185 15.96 -6.64 24.20
CA SER A 185 16.99 -7.54 24.73
C SER A 185 18.17 -6.76 25.32
N GLY A 186 18.66 -5.75 24.59
CA GLY A 186 19.75 -4.88 25.06
C GLY A 186 19.37 -4.06 26.30
N ASN A 187 18.14 -3.53 26.37
CA ASN A 187 17.66 -2.77 27.51
C ASN A 187 17.49 -3.65 28.77
N LEU A 188 16.99 -4.87 28.62
CA LEU A 188 16.87 -5.82 29.73
C LEU A 188 18.26 -6.21 30.27
N LEU A 189 19.23 -6.47 29.39
CA LEU A 189 20.61 -6.75 29.80
C LEU A 189 21.23 -5.57 30.57
N LYS A 190 21.08 -4.34 30.07
CA LYS A 190 21.56 -3.14 30.77
C LYS A 190 20.95 -2.99 32.16
N ARG A 191 19.66 -3.26 32.31
CA ARG A 191 18.96 -3.24 33.61
C ARG A 191 19.50 -4.31 34.56
N LEU A 192 19.69 -5.53 34.06
CA LEU A 192 20.26 -6.63 34.84
C LEU A 192 21.66 -6.28 35.34
N LEU A 193 22.54 -5.78 34.47
CA LEU A 193 23.89 -5.37 34.83
C LEU A 193 23.87 -4.29 35.93
N ASN A 194 23.05 -3.25 35.77
CA ASN A 194 22.95 -2.18 36.76
C ASN A 194 22.51 -2.70 38.14
N ILE A 195 21.51 -3.57 38.19
CA ILE A 195 21.03 -4.16 39.45
C ILE A 195 22.09 -5.07 40.05
N VAL A 196 22.65 -6.00 39.27
CA VAL A 196 23.68 -6.93 39.74
C VAL A 196 24.88 -6.17 40.29
N THR A 197 25.41 -5.19 39.55
CA THR A 197 26.55 -4.36 39.98
C THR A 197 26.25 -3.58 41.25
N THR A 198 25.06 -2.96 41.36
CA THR A 198 24.68 -2.20 42.55
C THR A 198 24.60 -3.11 43.79
N ARG A 199 24.00 -4.29 43.63
CA ARG A 199 23.77 -5.25 44.71
C ARG A 199 25.06 -5.95 45.12
N THR A 200 25.92 -6.34 44.18
CA THR A 200 27.27 -6.85 44.49
C THR A 200 28.14 -5.81 45.18
N SER A 201 28.05 -4.53 44.82
CA SER A 201 28.75 -3.47 45.56
C SER A 201 28.31 -3.37 47.03
N ARG A 202 27.01 -3.57 47.32
CA ARG A 202 26.50 -3.65 48.70
C ARG A 202 27.06 -4.87 49.44
N ILE A 203 27.02 -6.05 48.82
CA ILE A 203 27.61 -7.27 49.39
C ILE A 203 29.08 -7.06 49.75
N VAL A 204 29.88 -6.49 48.83
CA VAL A 204 31.31 -6.20 49.08
C VAL A 204 31.49 -5.23 50.25
N LYS A 205 30.64 -4.21 50.37
CA LYS A 205 30.66 -3.27 51.51
C LYS A 205 30.33 -3.97 52.84
N THR A 206 29.30 -4.81 52.87
CA THR A 206 28.90 -5.59 54.06
C THR A 206 30.01 -6.55 54.50
N ILE A 207 30.65 -7.24 53.55
CA ILE A 207 31.83 -8.09 53.82
C ILE A 207 32.94 -7.25 54.44
N ARG A 208 33.31 -6.12 53.82
CA ARG A 208 34.38 -5.25 54.31
C ARG A 208 34.09 -4.73 55.74
N SER A 209 32.85 -4.34 56.03
CA SER A 209 32.50 -3.86 57.38
C SER A 209 32.63 -4.96 58.43
N ALA A 210 32.14 -6.18 58.15
CA ALA A 210 32.22 -7.31 59.07
C ALA A 210 33.68 -7.70 59.42
N PHE A 211 34.56 -7.73 58.42
CA PHE A 211 35.99 -7.97 58.66
C PHE A 211 36.66 -6.84 59.46
N SER A 212 36.26 -5.59 59.24
CA SER A 212 36.83 -4.45 59.97
C SER A 212 36.38 -4.36 61.44
N SER A 213 35.17 -4.80 61.76
CA SER A 213 34.68 -4.88 63.15
C SER A 213 35.33 -6.00 63.95
N ARG A 214 35.82 -7.06 63.28
CA ARG A 214 36.50 -8.19 63.91
C ARG A 214 37.95 -7.89 64.34
N HIS A 215 38.52 -6.78 63.87
CA HIS A 215 39.90 -6.33 64.20
C HIS A 215 39.92 -5.11 65.13
N ARG A 216 38.76 -4.72 65.67
CA ARG A 216 38.63 -3.74 66.76
C ARG A 216 38.25 -4.47 68.04
#